data_AF-A0A933NCF4-F1
#
_entry.id   AF-A0A933NCF4-F1
#
_cell.length_a   1.000
_cell.length_b   1.000
_cell.length_c   1.000
_cell.angle_alpha   90.00
_cell.angle_beta   90.00
_cell.angle_gamma   90.00
#
_symmetry.space_group_name_H-M   'P 1'
#
loop_
_entity.id
_entity.type
_entity.pdbx_description
1 polymer ?
#
loop_
_entity_poly.entity_id
_entity_poly.type
_entity_poly.pdbx_seq_one_letter_code
_entity_poly.pdbx_strand_id
1 'polypeptide(L)'
;MVDAKTGATLSNQYRYEPEQPKRKHHWNSSDAGFVAIDGTLVAKCPADVSSAEAESELNSGIAWFKGGGQDPDRIYVVWRGALFRAVRTRAGLSYHGFPEHRDELEVLPKHVRLAIFHRARELGQEEALRDWIARQPSRGDA
;
A
#
# COMPACT_ATOMS: atom_id res chain seq x y z
N MET A 1 23.57 20.62 -4.21
CA MET A 1 22.16 20.24 -4.48
C MET A 1 21.94 18.94 -3.73
N VAL A 2 21.18 18.96 -2.64
CA VAL A 2 21.09 17.83 -1.69
C VAL A 2 20.02 16.84 -2.11
N ASP A 3 20.37 15.57 -1.89
CA ASP A 3 19.82 14.33 -2.40
C ASP A 3 18.34 14.06 -2.09
N ALA A 4 17.64 13.52 -3.10
CA ALA A 4 16.42 12.76 -2.89
C ALA A 4 16.77 11.45 -2.16
N LYS A 5 16.69 11.48 -0.81
CA LYS A 5 16.99 10.31 0.03
C LYS A 5 16.07 9.15 -0.35
N THR A 6 16.73 8.12 -0.85
CA THR A 6 16.31 6.74 -1.15
C THR A 6 15.43 6.15 -0.05
N GLY A 7 14.58 5.17 -0.41
CA GLY A 7 13.67 4.42 0.45
C GLY A 7 14.25 4.09 1.83
N ALA A 8 14.02 5.00 2.77
CA ALA A 8 14.56 4.93 4.10
C ALA A 8 13.73 3.94 4.91
N THR A 9 14.40 3.01 5.58
CA THR A 9 13.83 2.21 6.66
C THR A 9 13.15 3.15 7.66
N LEU A 10 11.93 2.81 8.07
CA LEU A 10 11.15 3.64 8.98
C LEU A 10 11.89 3.78 10.31
N SER A 11 12.17 5.02 10.72
CA SER A 11 12.84 5.31 11.99
C SER A 11 11.89 5.29 13.20
N ASN A 12 10.58 5.35 12.94
CA ASN A 12 9.53 5.34 13.95
C ASN A 12 8.68 4.08 13.80
N GLN A 13 8.24 3.52 14.93
CA GLN A 13 7.20 2.50 14.95
C GLN A 13 5.83 3.18 14.85
N TYR A 14 5.11 2.90 13.77
CA TYR A 14 3.75 3.38 13.52
C TYR A 14 2.72 2.32 13.85
N ARG A 15 1.54 2.76 14.31
CA ARG A 15 0.41 1.87 14.58
C ARG A 15 -0.47 1.69 13.36
N TYR A 16 -0.94 0.47 13.14
CA TYR A 16 -1.97 0.22 12.14
C TYR A 16 -3.35 0.57 12.70
N GLU A 17 -4.10 1.40 11.96
CA GLU A 17 -5.45 1.80 12.31
C GLU A 17 -6.43 1.28 11.27
N PRO A 18 -7.30 0.30 11.60
CA PRO A 18 -8.31 -0.21 10.67
C PRO A 18 -9.46 0.79 10.50
N GLU A 19 -10.08 0.80 9.33
CA GLU A 19 -11.26 1.63 9.08
C GLU A 19 -12.47 1.17 9.91
N GLN A 20 -13.19 2.11 10.53
CA GLN A 20 -14.48 1.87 11.21
C GLN A 20 -15.58 2.73 10.56
N PRO A 21 -16.81 2.22 10.28
CA PRO A 21 -17.31 0.85 10.41
C PRO A 21 -17.27 0.03 9.10
N LYS A 22 -16.98 -1.27 9.23
CA LYS A 22 -16.66 -2.27 8.18
C LYS A 22 -17.74 -2.57 7.10
N ARG A 23 -18.91 -1.91 7.11
CA ARG A 23 -20.10 -2.39 6.39
C ARG A 23 -19.96 -2.38 4.86
N LYS A 24 -19.05 -1.57 4.29
CA LYS A 24 -18.81 -1.50 2.83
C LYS A 24 -17.60 -2.33 2.36
N HIS A 25 -16.87 -3.01 3.25
CA HIS A 25 -15.58 -3.63 2.94
C HIS A 25 -15.45 -5.09 3.40
N HIS A 26 -16.55 -5.80 3.70
CA HIS A 26 -16.53 -7.25 3.90
C HIS A 26 -16.23 -7.95 2.57
N TRP A 27 -14.96 -7.98 2.24
CA TRP A 27 -14.41 -8.83 1.21
C TRP A 27 -14.41 -10.26 1.76
N ASN A 28 -14.94 -11.22 1.00
CA ASN A 28 -14.99 -12.63 1.40
C ASN A 28 -13.84 -13.46 0.80
N SER A 29 -12.78 -12.80 0.32
CA SER A 29 -11.62 -13.45 -0.29
C SER A 29 -10.34 -13.20 0.53
N SER A 30 -9.38 -14.12 0.42
CA SER A 30 -8.05 -14.01 1.01
C SER A 30 -7.09 -13.16 0.16
N ASP A 31 -7.53 -12.71 -1.02
CA ASP A 31 -6.68 -11.99 -1.96
C ASP A 31 -7.07 -10.52 -2.02
N ALA A 32 -6.09 -9.61 -2.08
CA ALA A 32 -6.38 -8.19 -2.21
C ALA A 32 -6.93 -7.89 -3.60
N GLY A 33 -7.88 -6.96 -3.71
CA GLY A 33 -8.45 -6.62 -5.01
C GLY A 33 -9.30 -5.38 -5.03
N PHE A 34 -10.01 -5.22 -6.14
CA PHE A 34 -10.88 -4.09 -6.41
C PHE A 34 -12.21 -4.57 -6.99
N VAL A 35 -13.30 -3.89 -6.64
CA VAL A 35 -14.62 -4.12 -7.23
C VAL A 35 -15.26 -2.79 -7.61
N ALA A 36 -15.90 -2.74 -8.76
CA ALA A 36 -16.74 -1.61 -9.13
C ALA A 36 -18.07 -1.71 -8.37
N ILE A 37 -18.41 -0.65 -7.63
CA ILE A 37 -19.71 -0.47 -6.95
C ILE A 37 -20.22 0.89 -7.38
N ASP A 38 -21.36 0.93 -8.07
CA ASP A 38 -21.98 2.16 -8.57
C ASP A 38 -21.01 3.06 -9.36
N GLY A 39 -20.22 2.48 -10.27
CA GLY A 39 -19.23 3.19 -11.07
C GLY A 39 -17.97 3.62 -10.30
N THR A 40 -17.86 3.26 -9.03
CA THR A 40 -16.70 3.56 -8.19
C THR A 40 -15.89 2.31 -7.93
N LEU A 41 -14.60 2.35 -8.29
CA LEU A 41 -13.68 1.27 -7.97
C LEU A 41 -13.30 1.31 -6.48
N VAL A 42 -13.70 0.28 -5.74
CA VAL A 42 -13.48 0.16 -4.30
C VAL A 42 -12.37 -0.84 -4.02
N ALA A 43 -11.32 -0.40 -3.32
CA ALA A 43 -10.24 -1.23 -2.85
C ALA A 43 -10.70 -2.15 -1.70
N LYS A 44 -10.20 -3.38 -1.69
CA LYS A 44 -10.65 -4.42 -0.77
C LYS A 44 -9.48 -5.22 -0.21
N CYS A 45 -9.34 -5.13 1.11
CA CYS A 45 -8.34 -5.88 1.86
C CYS A 45 -8.76 -7.36 1.99
N PRO A 46 -7.80 -8.27 2.06
CA PRO A 46 -8.05 -9.67 2.42
C PRO A 46 -8.79 -9.81 3.74
N ALA A 47 -9.69 -10.78 3.80
CA ALA A 47 -10.52 -11.03 4.98
C ALA A 47 -9.71 -11.56 6.18
N ASP A 48 -8.56 -12.17 5.91
CA ASP A 48 -7.71 -12.89 6.85
C ASP A 48 -6.53 -12.07 7.37
N VAL A 49 -6.32 -10.84 6.86
CA VAL A 49 -5.24 -9.98 7.36
C VAL A 49 -5.54 -9.53 8.78
N SER A 50 -4.64 -9.87 9.72
CA SER A 50 -4.76 -9.43 11.12
C SER A 50 -4.20 -8.02 11.30
N SER A 51 -4.69 -7.27 12.30
CA SER A 51 -4.14 -5.96 12.62
C SER A 51 -2.66 -6.01 13.01
N ALA A 52 -2.23 -7.09 13.68
CA ALA A 52 -0.84 -7.27 14.10
C ALA A 52 0.07 -7.52 12.90
N GLU A 53 -0.38 -8.33 11.94
CA GLU A 53 0.33 -8.54 10.68
C GLU A 53 0.40 -7.24 9.86
N ALA A 54 -0.72 -6.55 9.70
CA ALA A 54 -0.75 -5.27 9.00
C ALA A 54 0.18 -4.22 9.63
N GLU A 55 0.28 -4.19 10.98
CA GLU A 55 1.21 -3.31 11.69
C GLU A 55 2.68 -3.72 11.48
N SER A 56 2.97 -5.02 11.54
CA SER A 56 4.32 -5.54 11.25
C SER A 56 4.77 -5.16 9.84
N GLU A 57 3.90 -5.38 8.86
CA GLU A 57 4.17 -5.07 7.46
C GLU A 57 4.29 -3.56 7.22
N LEU A 58 3.41 -2.76 7.82
CA LEU A 58 3.48 -1.29 7.79
C LEU A 58 4.86 -0.79 8.22
N ASN A 59 5.39 -1.33 9.32
CA ASN A 59 6.68 -0.92 9.88
C ASN A 59 7.91 -1.42 9.10
N SER A 60 7.71 -2.35 8.15
CA SER A 60 8.75 -2.80 7.22
C SER A 60 8.61 -2.20 5.81
N GLY A 61 7.62 -1.34 5.61
CA GLY A 61 7.26 -0.77 4.32
C GLY A 61 8.21 0.32 3.82
N ILE A 62 7.93 0.77 2.60
CA ILE A 62 8.70 1.79 1.89
C ILE A 62 8.06 3.16 2.14
N ALA A 63 8.75 4.01 2.89
CA ALA A 63 8.33 5.38 3.12
C ALA A 63 8.36 6.23 1.85
N TRP A 64 7.35 7.07 1.69
CA TRP A 64 7.31 8.14 0.71
C TRP A 64 6.93 9.46 1.36
N PHE A 65 7.73 10.49 1.08
CA PHE A 65 7.59 11.83 1.64
C PHE A 65 7.27 12.82 0.54
N LYS A 66 6.16 13.53 0.67
CA LYS A 66 5.74 14.65 -0.16
C LYS A 66 6.17 15.94 0.53
N GLY A 67 7.28 16.51 0.11
CA GLY A 67 7.75 17.81 0.62
C GLY A 67 8.62 17.75 1.88
N GLY A 68 9.18 16.58 2.22
CA GLY A 68 10.26 16.48 3.21
C GLY A 68 9.86 16.62 4.68
N GLY A 69 8.61 16.33 5.02
CA GLY A 69 8.17 16.25 6.42
C GLY A 69 8.90 15.16 7.22
N GLN A 70 8.77 15.22 8.54
CA GLN A 70 9.41 14.27 9.46
C GLN A 70 8.83 12.85 9.36
N ASP A 71 7.53 12.75 9.08
CA ASP A 71 6.82 11.49 8.90
C ASP A 71 6.45 11.26 7.43
N PRO A 72 6.37 10.01 6.97
CA PRO A 72 5.98 9.70 5.60
C PRO A 72 4.54 10.11 5.31
N ASP A 73 4.28 10.61 4.11
CA ASP A 73 2.92 10.87 3.64
C ASP A 73 2.22 9.56 3.27
N ARG A 74 3.00 8.61 2.74
CA ARG A 74 2.55 7.26 2.42
C ARG A 74 3.60 6.24 2.80
N ILE A 75 3.16 5.05 3.16
CA ILE A 75 4.02 3.87 3.30
C ILE A 75 3.50 2.81 2.33
N TYR A 76 4.35 2.29 1.46
CA TYR A 76 3.99 1.21 0.53
C TYR A 76 4.43 -0.14 1.07
N VAL A 77 3.55 -1.11 1.02
CA VAL A 77 3.77 -2.46 1.53
C VAL A 77 3.50 -3.47 0.43
N VAL A 78 4.40 -4.42 0.24
CA VAL A 78 4.19 -5.57 -0.62
C VAL A 78 3.86 -6.75 0.29
N TRP A 79 2.64 -7.25 0.21
CA TRP A 79 2.18 -8.36 1.04
C TRP A 79 1.39 -9.37 0.20
N ARG A 80 1.79 -10.64 0.27
CA ARG A 80 1.22 -11.76 -0.52
C ARG A 80 1.09 -11.45 -2.01
N GLY A 81 2.08 -10.76 -2.58
CA GLY A 81 2.07 -10.39 -3.99
C GLY A 81 1.08 -9.29 -4.36
N ALA A 82 0.54 -8.53 -3.40
CA ALA A 82 -0.26 -7.35 -3.66
C ALA A 82 0.42 -6.10 -3.11
N LEU A 83 0.17 -4.95 -3.74
CA LEU A 83 0.65 -3.65 -3.26
C LEU A 83 -0.41 -2.98 -2.42
N PHE A 84 -0.02 -2.53 -1.24
CA PHE A 84 -0.83 -1.70 -0.36
C PHE A 84 -0.19 -0.33 -0.21
N ARG A 85 -1.04 0.69 -0.09
CA ARG A 85 -0.69 2.03 0.33
C ARG A 85 -1.29 2.27 1.70
N ALA A 86 -0.45 2.66 2.64
CA ALA A 86 -0.87 3.21 3.91
C ALA A 86 -0.78 4.72 3.90
N VAL A 87 -1.85 5.38 4.33
CA VAL A 87 -1.94 6.84 4.48
C VAL A 87 -2.05 7.19 5.95
N ARG A 88 -1.52 8.33 6.32
CA ARG A 88 -1.51 8.82 7.71
C ARG A 88 -2.94 9.03 8.22
N THR A 89 -3.28 8.44 9.36
CA THR A 89 -4.48 8.79 10.13
C THR A 89 -4.14 9.80 11.23
N ARG A 90 -3.00 9.61 11.93
CA ARG A 90 -2.46 10.57 12.89
C ARG A 90 -0.96 10.77 12.66
N ALA A 91 -0.54 12.02 12.44
CA ALA A 91 0.87 12.36 12.24
C ALA A 91 1.74 11.85 13.38
N GLY A 92 2.89 11.26 13.03
CA GLY A 92 3.81 10.66 13.99
C GLY A 92 3.34 9.39 14.68
N LEU A 93 2.13 8.89 14.40
CA LEU A 93 1.50 7.86 15.25
C LEU A 93 0.87 6.70 14.48
N SER A 94 -0.07 6.97 13.57
CA SER A 94 -0.87 5.89 12.96
C SER A 94 -1.17 6.09 11.48
N TYR A 95 -1.33 4.95 10.80
CA TYR A 95 -1.63 4.86 9.38
C TYR A 95 -2.72 3.84 9.12
N HIS A 96 -3.49 4.07 8.05
CA HIS A 96 -4.48 3.16 7.53
C HIS A 96 -4.06 2.66 6.14
N GLY A 97 -4.06 1.34 5.95
CA GLY A 97 -3.62 0.65 4.73
C GLY A 97 -4.76 0.12 3.88
N PHE A 98 -4.65 0.27 2.57
CA PHE A 98 -5.56 -0.30 1.58
C PHE A 98 -4.82 -0.65 0.28
N PRO A 99 -5.35 -1.57 -0.56
CA PRO A 99 -4.72 -1.92 -1.83
C PRO A 99 -4.49 -0.72 -2.74
N GLU A 100 -3.31 -0.64 -3.36
CA GLU A 100 -2.92 0.45 -4.25
C GLU A 100 -3.26 0.14 -5.71
N HIS A 101 -3.97 1.06 -6.35
CA HIS A 101 -4.37 0.89 -7.74
C HIS A 101 -3.20 1.09 -8.72
N ARG A 102 -3.18 0.37 -9.84
CA ARG A 102 -2.11 0.44 -10.85
C ARG A 102 -1.92 1.86 -11.40
N ASP A 103 -3.01 2.58 -11.64
CA ASP A 103 -2.96 3.95 -12.17
C ASP A 103 -2.31 4.92 -11.17
N GLU A 104 -2.47 4.66 -9.86
CA GLU A 104 -1.81 5.44 -8.80
C GLU A 104 -0.32 5.09 -8.69
N LEU A 105 0.02 3.80 -8.88
CA LEU A 105 1.40 3.32 -8.93
C LEU A 105 2.16 3.94 -10.13
N GLU A 106 1.55 4.02 -11.31
CA GLU A 106 2.17 4.51 -12.54
C GLU A 106 2.65 5.97 -12.43
N VAL A 107 1.88 6.80 -11.72
CA VAL A 107 2.21 8.21 -11.50
C VAL A 107 3.25 8.42 -10.39
N LEU A 108 3.65 7.37 -9.66
CA LEU A 108 4.68 7.50 -8.64
C LEU A 108 6.05 7.81 -9.25
N PRO A 109 6.89 8.59 -8.52
CA PRO A 109 8.27 8.80 -8.91
C PRO A 109 8.99 7.48 -9.18
N LYS A 110 9.81 7.44 -10.23
CA LYS A 110 10.52 6.23 -10.67
C LYS A 110 11.27 5.54 -9.53
N HIS A 111 11.92 6.30 -8.65
CA HIS A 111 12.67 5.73 -7.52
C HIS A 111 11.78 4.99 -6.52
N VAL A 112 10.56 5.46 -6.26
CA VAL A 112 9.60 4.78 -5.37
C VAL A 112 9.14 3.48 -6.01
N ARG A 113 8.79 3.51 -7.30
CA ARG A 113 8.42 2.30 -8.05
C ARG A 113 9.53 1.26 -8.03
N LEU A 114 10.77 1.68 -8.26
CA LEU A 114 11.93 0.79 -8.19
C LEU A 114 12.12 0.20 -6.79
N ALA A 115 11.95 0.99 -5.72
CA ALA A 115 12.01 0.49 -4.35
C ALA A 115 10.93 -0.55 -4.05
N ILE A 116 9.70 -0.36 -4.57
CA ILE A 116 8.59 -1.33 -4.44
C ILE A 116 8.97 -2.67 -5.09
N PHE A 117 9.42 -2.65 -6.35
CA PHE A 117 9.80 -3.89 -7.04
C PHE A 117 11.06 -4.52 -6.45
N HIS A 118 12.00 -3.72 -5.95
CA HIS A 118 13.16 -4.24 -5.22
C HIS A 118 12.72 -4.98 -3.96
N ARG A 119 11.84 -4.38 -3.14
CA ARG A 119 11.30 -5.01 -1.94
C ARG A 119 10.51 -6.28 -2.27
N ALA A 120 9.70 -6.25 -3.33
CA ALA A 120 8.99 -7.43 -3.81
C ALA A 120 9.97 -8.56 -4.17
N ARG A 121 11.11 -8.24 -4.79
CA ARG A 121 12.16 -9.23 -5.11
C ARG A 121 12.81 -9.80 -3.86
N GLU A 122 13.15 -8.98 -2.87
CA GLU A 122 13.69 -9.45 -1.58
C GLU A 122 12.75 -10.43 -0.87
N LEU A 123 11.44 -10.23 -1.02
CA LEU A 123 10.41 -11.08 -0.45
C LEU A 123 10.07 -12.31 -1.32
N GLY A 124 10.64 -12.44 -2.52
CA GLY A 124 10.28 -13.48 -3.48
C GLY A 124 8.88 -13.32 -4.09
N GLN A 125 8.32 -12.11 -4.07
CA GLN A 125 6.95 -11.78 -4.49
C GLN A 125 6.88 -10.91 -5.76
N GLU A 126 8.00 -10.68 -6.45
CA GLU A 126 8.05 -9.77 -7.61
C GLU A 126 7.10 -10.19 -8.74
N GLU A 127 7.09 -11.46 -9.11
CA GLU A 127 6.21 -11.98 -10.17
C GLU A 127 4.74 -11.88 -9.79
N ALA A 128 4.39 -12.35 -8.59
CA ALA A 128 3.03 -12.26 -8.06
C ALA A 128 2.52 -10.80 -8.01
N LEU A 129 3.39 -9.85 -7.67
CA LEU A 129 3.07 -8.42 -7.69
C LEU A 129 2.79 -7.91 -9.11
N ARG A 130 3.59 -8.33 -10.09
CA ARG A 130 3.38 -7.95 -11.50
C ARG A 130 2.03 -8.48 -12.00
N ASP A 131 1.72 -9.74 -11.70
CA ASP A 131 0.45 -10.36 -12.08
C ASP A 131 -0.73 -9.68 -11.37
N TRP A 132 -0.57 -9.33 -10.10
CA TRP A 132 -1.57 -8.60 -9.34
C TRP A 132 -1.85 -7.20 -9.90
N ILE A 133 -0.83 -6.50 -10.38
CA ILE A 133 -1.00 -5.19 -11.05
C ILE A 133 -1.68 -5.37 -12.41
N ALA A 134 -1.23 -6.35 -13.21
CA ALA A 134 -1.73 -6.57 -14.57
C ALA A 134 -3.22 -6.95 -14.61
N ARG A 135 -3.73 -7.65 -13.59
CA ARG A 135 -5.13 -8.07 -13.50
C ARG A 135 -6.08 -7.00 -12.94
N GLN A 136 -5.58 -5.84 -12.53
CA GLN A 136 -6.45 -4.78 -12.01
C GLN A 136 -7.27 -4.17 -13.15
N PRO A 137 -8.57 -3.86 -12.90
CA PRO A 137 -9.38 -3.11 -13.86
C PRO A 137 -8.78 -1.73 -14.09
N SER A 138 -8.96 -1.12 -15.25
CA SER A 138 -8.66 0.31 -15.40
C SER A 138 -9.73 1.13 -14.70
N ARG A 139 -9.40 2.33 -14.20
CA ARG A 139 -10.44 3.27 -13.74
C ARG A 139 -11.41 3.69 -14.85
N GLY A 140 -11.03 3.54 -16.12
CA GLY A 140 -11.93 3.76 -17.26
C GLY A 140 -12.95 2.65 -17.49
N ASP A 141 -12.82 1.50 -16.81
CA ASP A 141 -13.70 0.34 -16.97
C ASP A 141 -14.83 0.29 -15.92
N ALA A 142 -14.83 1.22 -14.95
CA ALA A 142 -15.80 1.28 -13.84
C ALA A 142 -17.04 2.12 -14.19
#